data_AF-A0A5B9WSH2-F1
#
_entry.id   AF-A0A5B9WSH2-F1
#
_cell.length_a   1.000
_cell.length_b   1.000
_cell.length_c   1.000
_cell.angle_alpha   90.00
_cell.angle_beta   90.00
_cell.angle_gamma   90.00
#
_symmetry.space_group_name_H-M   'P 1'
#
loop_
_entity.id
_entity.type
_entity.pdbx_description
1 polymer ?
#
loop_
_entity_poly.entity_id
_entity_poly.type
_entity_poly.pdbx_seq_one_letter_code
_entity_poly.pdbx_strand_id
1 'polypeptide(L)'
;MHLLLNNLSDKELLYRIRKLEDREAAGVLLDRYSHLLVAACLPRLNEEHRAETVFPALTQQLFSRFQFLYGKVNQTVYTLIQHYFTAGSKLHSKPFEPRHAQAVHHLEGRVGHAGTNPIERETLARQLEAALDNLLPEERQLISQFYIEHRSFGELAIFHNTTAEKIRNKLSKAKKKLATQIDQTGL
;
A
#
# COMPACT_ATOMS: atom_id res chain seq x y z
N MET A 1 27.69 15.86 -6.96
CA MET A 1 26.21 15.89 -7.03
C MET A 1 25.54 15.58 -5.68
N HIS A 2 26.07 14.69 -4.84
CA HIS A 2 25.51 14.35 -3.51
C HIS A 2 25.10 15.52 -2.60
N LEU A 3 25.87 16.61 -2.55
CA LEU A 3 25.55 17.78 -1.71
C LEU A 3 24.25 18.49 -2.10
N LEU A 4 23.85 18.43 -3.37
CA LEU A 4 22.59 19.04 -3.84
C LEU A 4 21.38 18.20 -3.44
N LEU A 5 21.54 16.87 -3.37
CA LEU A 5 20.46 15.95 -3.02
C LEU A 5 20.13 15.99 -1.52
N ASN A 6 21.14 16.17 -0.66
CA ASN A 6 20.94 16.22 0.79
C ASN A 6 20.04 17.38 1.25
N ASN A 7 19.98 18.47 0.48
CA ASN A 7 19.15 19.63 0.78
C ASN A 7 17.70 19.50 0.27
N LEU A 8 17.40 18.46 -0.51
CA LEU A 8 16.05 18.23 -1.00
C LEU A 8 15.14 17.67 0.10
N SER A 9 13.88 18.08 0.05
CA SER A 9 12.83 17.51 0.88
C SER A 9 12.58 16.04 0.50
N ASP A 10 12.00 15.27 1.42
CA ASP A 10 11.68 13.86 1.16
C ASP A 10 10.76 13.71 -0.05
N LYS A 11 9.82 14.66 -0.24
CA LYS A 11 8.89 14.66 -1.37
C LYS A 11 9.62 14.79 -2.71
N GLU A 12 10.62 15.66 -2.79
CA GLU A 12 11.40 15.90 -4.01
C GLU A 12 12.32 14.72 -4.31
N LEU A 13 12.93 14.13 -3.27
CA LEU A 13 13.73 12.90 -3.41
C LEU A 13 12.86 11.74 -3.91
N LEU A 14 11.69 11.53 -3.31
CA LEU A 14 10.74 10.50 -3.76
C LEU A 14 10.25 10.74 -5.19
N TYR A 15 10.06 12.00 -5.58
CA TYR A 15 9.69 12.34 -6.95
C TYR A 15 10.80 11.94 -7.94
N ARG A 16 12.07 12.28 -7.64
CA ARG A 16 13.23 11.91 -8.47
C ARG A 16 13.38 10.41 -8.61
N ILE A 17 13.28 9.66 -7.50
CA ILE A 17 13.38 8.20 -7.50
C ILE A 17 12.33 7.57 -8.42
N ARG A 18 11.13 8.15 -8.47
CA ARG A 18 10.02 7.62 -9.27
C ARG A 18 10.06 7.98 -10.74
N LYS A 19 10.37 9.24 -11.04
CA LYS A 19 10.28 9.76 -12.41
C LYS A 19 11.58 9.63 -13.18
N LEU A 20 12.71 9.67 -12.47
CA LEU A 20 14.04 9.66 -13.07
C LEU A 20 14.82 8.38 -12.74
N GLU A 21 14.21 7.45 -12.01
CA GLU A 21 14.85 6.21 -11.52
C GLU A 21 16.18 6.48 -10.79
N ASP A 22 16.27 7.64 -10.14
CA ASP A 22 17.48 8.15 -9.51
C ASP A 22 17.83 7.36 -8.25
N ARG A 23 18.81 6.44 -8.39
CA ARG A 23 19.30 5.60 -7.30
C ARG A 23 20.10 6.38 -6.25
N GLU A 24 20.72 7.49 -6.62
CA GLU A 24 21.46 8.33 -5.65
C GLU A 24 20.48 9.03 -4.71
N ALA A 25 19.35 9.52 -5.23
CA ALA A 25 18.27 10.08 -4.41
C ALA A 25 17.69 9.04 -3.41
N ALA A 26 17.59 7.77 -3.82
CA ALA A 26 17.19 6.68 -2.93
C ALA A 26 18.23 6.41 -1.84
N GLY A 27 19.53 6.46 -2.18
CA GLY A 27 20.62 6.36 -1.21
C GLY A 27 20.57 7.48 -0.16
N VAL A 28 20.30 8.72 -0.58
CA VAL A 28 20.16 9.86 0.34
C VAL A 28 18.98 9.71 1.31
N LEU A 29 17.83 9.25 0.81
CA LEU A 29 16.69 8.94 1.70
C LEU A 29 17.02 7.81 2.68
N LEU A 30 17.71 6.79 2.21
CA LEU A 30 18.10 5.66 3.04
C LEU A 30 19.03 6.11 4.17
N ASP A 31 20.06 6.90 3.86
CA ASP A 31 21.00 7.46 4.83
C ASP A 31 20.27 8.32 5.88
N ARG A 32 19.40 9.24 5.42
CA ARG A 32 18.58 10.12 6.28
C ARG A 32 17.73 9.35 7.30
N TYR A 33 17.24 8.16 6.95
CA TYR A 33 16.37 7.35 7.80
C TYR A 33 17.04 6.14 8.44
N SER A 34 18.33 5.90 8.16
CA SER A 34 19.08 4.77 8.72
C SER A 34 19.11 4.83 10.25
N HIS A 35 19.32 6.01 10.83
CA HIS A 35 19.32 6.17 12.28
C HIS A 35 17.96 5.87 12.92
N LEU A 36 16.86 6.29 12.28
CA LEU A 36 15.51 5.98 12.76
C LEU A 36 15.22 4.48 12.70
N LEU A 37 15.66 3.83 11.61
CA LEU A 37 15.52 2.40 11.44
C LEU A 37 16.26 1.64 12.55
N VAL A 38 17.52 2.00 12.82
CA VAL A 38 18.32 1.41 13.90
C VAL A 38 17.66 1.66 15.26
N ALA A 39 17.34 2.91 15.60
CA ALA A 39 16.78 3.29 16.89
C ALA A 39 15.46 2.56 17.20
N ALA A 40 14.59 2.41 16.19
CA ALA A 40 13.31 1.73 16.36
C ALA A 40 13.42 0.19 16.39
N CYS A 41 14.50 -0.39 15.84
CA CYS A 41 14.71 -1.83 15.85
C CYS A 41 15.45 -2.33 17.09
N LEU A 42 16.38 -1.53 17.64
CA LEU A 42 17.25 -1.92 18.77
C LEU A 42 16.49 -2.60 19.93
N PRO A 43 15.35 -2.08 20.42
CA PRO A 43 14.62 -2.69 21.54
C PRO A 43 14.01 -4.07 21.24
N ARG A 44 13.96 -4.48 19.96
CA ARG A 44 13.30 -5.70 19.49
C ARG A 44 14.28 -6.77 19.02
N LEU A 45 15.58 -6.46 18.99
CA LEU A 45 16.61 -7.44 18.63
C LEU A 45 16.78 -8.44 19.77
N ASN A 46 16.92 -9.71 19.41
CA ASN A 46 17.13 -10.83 20.33
C ASN A 46 17.96 -11.93 19.62
N GLU A 47 18.13 -13.09 20.25
CA GLU A 47 18.91 -14.20 19.66
C GLU A 47 18.33 -14.69 18.33
N GLU A 48 17.01 -14.62 18.16
CA GLU A 48 16.31 -15.00 16.92
C GLU A 48 16.40 -13.89 15.85
N HIS A 49 16.39 -12.63 16.27
CA HIS A 49 16.41 -11.44 15.43
C HIS A 49 17.73 -10.68 15.60
N ARG A 50 18.80 -11.25 15.06
CA ARG A 50 20.15 -10.69 15.15
C ARG A 50 20.30 -9.45 14.26
N ALA A 51 21.06 -8.47 14.70
CA ALA A 51 21.28 -7.21 13.96
C ALA A 51 21.77 -7.45 12.53
N GLU A 52 22.65 -8.44 12.34
CA GLU A 52 23.29 -8.79 11.07
C GLU A 52 22.30 -9.31 10.03
N THR A 53 21.15 -9.85 10.45
CA THR A 53 20.10 -10.33 9.55
C THR A 53 18.98 -9.31 9.39
N VAL A 54 18.60 -8.66 10.49
CA VAL A 54 17.48 -7.72 10.54
C VAL A 54 17.77 -6.45 9.74
N PHE A 55 18.95 -5.83 9.93
CA PHE A 55 19.23 -4.55 9.29
C PHE A 55 19.35 -4.64 7.77
N PRO A 56 20.09 -5.59 7.17
CA PRO A 56 20.13 -5.72 5.71
C PRO A 56 18.74 -5.99 5.11
N ALA A 57 17.95 -6.85 5.75
CA ALA A 57 16.60 -7.18 5.29
C ALA A 57 15.68 -5.95 5.27
N LEU A 58 15.64 -5.19 6.38
CA LEU A 58 14.83 -3.98 6.48
C LEU A 58 15.30 -2.88 5.52
N THR A 59 16.61 -2.71 5.37
CA THR A 59 17.22 -1.72 4.47
C THR A 59 16.85 -2.01 3.01
N GLN A 60 16.94 -3.27 2.58
CA GLN A 60 16.54 -3.70 1.24
C GLN A 60 15.04 -3.53 1.00
N GLN A 61 14.22 -3.87 2.00
CA GLN A 61 12.76 -3.66 1.92
C GLN A 61 12.37 -2.19 1.87
N LEU A 62 13.08 -1.32 2.60
CA LEU A 62 12.84 0.12 2.57
C LEU A 62 13.24 0.71 1.22
N PHE A 63 14.42 0.34 0.69
CA PHE A 63 14.92 0.80 -0.60
C PHE A 63 13.96 0.47 -1.74
N SER A 64 13.48 -0.78 -1.81
CA SER A 64 12.51 -1.20 -2.83
C SER A 64 11.14 -0.51 -2.71
N ARG A 65 10.77 -0.04 -1.51
CA ARG A 65 9.52 0.69 -1.29
C ARG A 65 9.57 2.14 -1.75
N PHE A 66 10.74 2.77 -1.85
CA PHE A 66 10.82 4.19 -2.25
C PHE A 66 10.18 4.48 -3.61
N GLN A 67 10.27 3.55 -4.56
CA GLN A 67 9.62 3.67 -5.87
C GLN A 67 8.09 3.81 -5.75
N PHE A 68 7.47 3.23 -4.73
CA PHE A 68 6.01 3.21 -4.57
C PHE A 68 5.52 4.02 -3.36
N LEU A 69 6.42 4.70 -2.65
CA LEU A 69 6.12 5.37 -1.38
C LEU A 69 5.40 6.72 -1.51
N TYR A 70 4.10 6.77 -1.19
CA TYR A 70 3.37 8.04 -1.09
C TYR A 70 3.25 8.49 0.37
N GLY A 71 3.59 9.75 0.66
CA GLY A 71 3.45 10.34 1.99
C GLY A 71 4.75 10.45 2.79
N LYS A 72 4.64 10.35 4.13
CA LYS A 72 5.77 10.58 5.06
C LYS A 72 6.62 9.33 5.20
N VAL A 73 7.91 9.43 4.85
CA VAL A 73 8.86 8.30 4.92
C VAL A 73 8.99 7.75 6.34
N ASN A 74 9.03 8.61 7.35
CA ASN A 74 9.02 8.24 8.78
C ASN A 74 7.94 7.20 9.14
N GLN A 75 6.72 7.40 8.65
CA GLN A 75 5.60 6.51 8.94
C GLN A 75 5.80 5.15 8.27
N THR A 76 6.39 5.13 7.07
CA THR A 76 6.69 3.88 6.39
C THR A 76 7.82 3.12 7.03
N VAL A 77 8.87 3.80 7.50
CA VAL A 77 9.94 3.16 8.29
C VAL A 77 9.34 2.49 9.52
N TYR A 78 8.51 3.20 10.28
CA TYR A 78 7.84 2.65 11.45
C TYR A 78 6.96 1.43 11.12
N THR A 79 6.09 1.54 10.12
CA THR A 79 5.19 0.43 9.73
C THR A 79 5.96 -0.76 9.18
N LEU A 80 7.04 -0.55 8.44
CA LEU A 80 7.92 -1.62 7.95
C LEU A 80 8.52 -2.41 9.11
N ILE A 81 9.07 -1.72 10.11
CA ILE A 81 9.65 -2.35 11.30
C ILE A 81 8.59 -3.10 12.08
N GLN A 82 7.42 -2.51 12.30
CA GLN A 82 6.30 -3.19 12.96
C GLN A 82 5.92 -4.47 12.23
N HIS A 83 5.75 -4.40 10.91
CA HIS A 83 5.43 -5.58 10.11
C HIS A 83 6.51 -6.65 10.15
N TYR A 84 7.80 -6.28 10.10
CA TYR A 84 8.90 -7.24 10.12
C TYR A 84 8.88 -8.10 11.38
N PHE A 85 8.81 -7.47 12.56
CA PHE A 85 8.83 -8.18 13.83
C PHE A 85 7.48 -8.81 14.21
N THR A 86 6.34 -8.24 13.77
CA THR A 86 5.02 -8.84 14.02
C THR A 86 4.73 -10.02 13.08
N ALA A 87 5.27 -10.00 11.85
CA ALA A 87 5.21 -11.14 10.93
C ALA A 87 6.18 -12.27 11.30
N GLY A 88 7.05 -12.04 12.29
CA GLY A 88 8.06 -12.95 12.87
C GLY A 88 7.51 -14.19 13.58
N SER A 89 6.29 -14.63 13.26
CA SER A 89 5.85 -16.00 13.58
C SER A 89 5.70 -16.89 12.35
N LYS A 90 5.66 -16.37 11.10
CA LYS A 90 5.35 -17.21 9.92
C LYS A 90 5.96 -16.82 8.56
N LEU A 91 6.74 -15.75 8.39
CA LEU A 91 7.20 -15.36 7.04
C LEU A 91 8.71 -15.40 6.85
N HIS A 92 9.22 -16.59 6.52
CA HIS A 92 10.31 -16.66 5.56
C HIS A 92 9.82 -16.20 4.18
N SER A 93 10.63 -15.37 3.52
CA SER A 93 10.85 -15.35 2.06
C SER A 93 9.68 -15.10 1.11
N LYS A 94 8.83 -14.10 1.34
CA LYS A 94 8.19 -13.42 0.20
C LYS A 94 8.47 -11.92 0.24
N PRO A 95 9.00 -11.32 -0.84
CA PRO A 95 8.96 -9.87 -1.00
C PRO A 95 7.50 -9.46 -0.80
N PHE A 96 7.28 -8.51 0.10
CA PHE A 96 5.99 -7.84 0.18
C PHE A 96 5.83 -7.09 -1.14
N GLU A 97 5.27 -7.75 -2.16
CA GLU A 97 4.73 -7.08 -3.33
C GLU A 97 3.38 -6.51 -2.93
N PRO A 98 3.23 -5.18 -2.83
CA PRO A 98 1.94 -4.59 -2.60
C PRO A 98 1.19 -4.55 -3.94
N ARG A 99 1.08 -5.68 -4.65
CA ARG A 99 0.38 -5.75 -5.96
C ARG A 99 -1.04 -5.21 -5.84
N HIS A 100 -1.68 -5.45 -4.69
CA HIS A 100 -2.98 -4.88 -4.35
C HIS A 100 -2.97 -3.39 -4.01
N ALA A 101 -1.91 -2.85 -3.41
CA ALA A 101 -1.84 -1.40 -3.17
C ALA A 101 -1.49 -0.64 -4.45
N GLN A 102 -0.64 -1.21 -5.31
CA GLN A 102 -0.34 -0.69 -6.64
C GLN A 102 -1.60 -0.64 -7.51
N ALA A 103 -2.39 -1.72 -7.57
CA ALA A 103 -3.64 -1.74 -8.32
C ALA A 103 -4.66 -0.70 -7.82
N VAL A 104 -4.81 -0.55 -6.49
CA VAL A 104 -5.68 0.46 -5.89
C VAL A 104 -5.20 1.87 -6.25
N HIS A 105 -3.89 2.14 -6.15
CA HIS A 105 -3.33 3.45 -6.49
C HIS A 105 -3.38 3.75 -7.98
N HIS A 106 -3.16 2.76 -8.85
CA HIS A 106 -3.26 2.93 -10.29
C HIS A 106 -4.69 3.28 -10.69
N LEU A 107 -5.68 2.61 -10.09
CA LEU A 107 -7.09 2.97 -10.30
C LEU A 107 -7.45 4.34 -9.75
N GLU A 108 -6.98 4.70 -8.56
CA GLU A 108 -7.20 6.05 -8.01
C GLU A 108 -6.63 7.13 -8.94
N GLY A 109 -5.47 6.86 -9.57
CA GLY A 109 -4.91 7.71 -10.63
C GLY A 109 -5.78 7.75 -11.89
N ARG A 110 -6.24 6.60 -12.39
CA ARG A 110 -7.13 6.51 -13.57
C ARG A 110 -8.46 7.23 -13.34
N VAL A 111 -9.07 7.11 -12.16
CA VAL A 111 -10.27 7.86 -11.78
C VAL A 111 -10.01 9.37 -11.80
N GLY A 112 -8.87 9.81 -11.26
CA GLY A 112 -8.46 11.21 -11.28
C GLY A 112 -8.30 11.77 -12.69
N HIS A 113 -7.68 10.99 -13.60
CA HIS A 113 -7.52 11.38 -15.00
C HIS A 113 -8.84 11.36 -15.79
N ALA A 114 -9.67 10.33 -15.57
CA ALA A 114 -10.99 10.17 -16.18
C ALA A 114 -12.00 11.27 -15.79
N GLY A 115 -11.73 12.05 -14.73
CA GLY A 115 -12.52 13.25 -14.40
C GLY A 115 -12.54 14.30 -15.51
N THR A 116 -11.55 14.28 -16.43
CA THR A 116 -11.40 15.26 -17.51
C THR A 116 -11.89 14.74 -18.87
N ASN A 117 -12.08 13.42 -19.02
CA ASN A 117 -12.46 12.78 -20.28
C ASN A 117 -13.71 11.88 -20.10
N PRO A 118 -14.87 12.24 -20.68
CA PRO A 118 -16.12 11.50 -20.51
C PRO A 118 -16.06 10.07 -21.06
N ILE A 119 -15.27 9.82 -22.11
CA ILE A 119 -15.11 8.50 -22.72
C ILE A 119 -14.37 7.56 -21.76
N GLU A 120 -13.25 8.02 -21.19
CA GLU A 120 -12.50 7.24 -20.19
C GLU A 120 -13.34 6.94 -18.95
N ARG A 121 -14.17 7.90 -18.51
CA ARG A 121 -15.09 7.71 -17.39
C ARG A 121 -16.10 6.59 -17.67
N GLU A 122 -16.66 6.56 -18.86
CA GLU A 122 -17.61 5.51 -19.25
C GLU A 122 -16.92 4.13 -19.37
N THR A 123 -15.71 4.07 -19.94
CA THR A 123 -14.95 2.80 -19.99
C THR A 123 -14.63 2.26 -18.61
N LEU A 124 -14.23 3.13 -17.67
CA LEU A 124 -13.93 2.74 -16.30
C LEU A 124 -15.17 2.29 -15.54
N ALA A 125 -16.32 2.94 -15.77
CA ALA A 125 -17.61 2.53 -15.20
C ALA A 125 -18.00 1.11 -15.65
N ARG A 126 -17.89 0.81 -16.95
CA ARG A 126 -18.15 -0.55 -17.47
C ARG A 126 -17.19 -1.60 -16.89
N GLN A 127 -15.91 -1.25 -16.73
CA GLN A 127 -14.93 -2.15 -16.10
C GLN A 127 -15.26 -2.42 -14.62
N LEU A 128 -15.73 -1.41 -13.89
CA LEU A 128 -16.19 -1.55 -12.51
C LEU A 128 -17.43 -2.43 -12.40
N GLU A 129 -18.42 -2.25 -13.28
CA GLU A 129 -19.62 -3.09 -13.34
C GLU A 129 -19.26 -4.55 -13.61
N ALA A 130 -18.43 -4.82 -14.62
CA ALA A 130 -17.97 -6.17 -14.92
C ALA A 130 -17.15 -6.80 -13.78
N ALA A 131 -16.32 -6.01 -13.08
CA ALA A 131 -15.60 -6.48 -11.92
C ALA A 131 -16.54 -6.82 -10.74
N LEU A 132 -17.58 -6.01 -10.51
CA LEU A 132 -18.60 -6.26 -9.49
C LEU A 132 -19.41 -7.53 -9.75
N ASP A 133 -19.69 -7.85 -11.01
CA ASP A 133 -20.38 -9.11 -11.36
C ASP A 133 -19.51 -10.35 -11.12
N ASN A 134 -18.18 -10.19 -11.13
CA ASN A 134 -17.23 -11.27 -10.80
C ASN A 134 -16.98 -11.44 -9.30
N LEU A 135 -17.58 -10.63 -8.43
CA LEU A 135 -17.50 -10.80 -6.98
C LEU A 135 -18.51 -11.84 -6.49
N LEU A 136 -18.23 -12.42 -5.32
CA LEU A 136 -19.19 -13.28 -4.65
C LEU A 136 -20.46 -12.47 -4.31
N PRO A 137 -21.66 -13.07 -4.34
CA PRO A 137 -22.92 -12.36 -4.07
C PRO A 137 -22.91 -11.62 -2.72
N GLU A 138 -22.32 -12.22 -1.69
CA GLU A 138 -22.15 -11.61 -0.36
C GLU A 138 -21.23 -10.38 -0.39
N GLU A 139 -20.14 -10.43 -1.16
CA GLU A 139 -19.18 -9.32 -1.27
C GLU A 139 -19.81 -8.16 -2.05
N ARG A 140 -20.52 -8.45 -3.14
CA ARG A 140 -21.26 -7.46 -3.92
C ARG A 140 -22.32 -6.77 -3.08
N GLN A 141 -23.12 -7.53 -2.34
CA GLN A 141 -24.15 -6.98 -1.46
C GLN A 141 -23.54 -6.07 -0.40
N LEU A 142 -22.42 -6.46 0.20
CA LEU A 142 -21.74 -5.65 1.20
C LEU A 142 -21.22 -4.33 0.62
N ILE A 143 -20.66 -4.35 -0.59
CA ILE A 143 -20.18 -3.14 -1.29
C ILE A 143 -21.36 -2.22 -1.62
N SER A 144 -22.46 -2.76 -2.16
CA SER A 144 -23.64 -1.97 -2.50
C SER A 144 -24.24 -1.31 -1.26
N GLN A 145 -24.40 -2.06 -0.16
CA GLN A 145 -24.95 -1.53 1.09
C GLN A 145 -24.08 -0.41 1.68
N PHE A 146 -22.75 -0.50 1.54
CA PHE A 146 -21.84 0.52 2.07
C PHE A 146 -21.71 1.75 1.16
N TYR A 147 -21.49 1.55 -0.15
CA TYR A 147 -21.16 2.64 -1.08
C TYR A 147 -22.37 3.24 -1.80
N ILE A 148 -23.46 2.48 -1.98
CA ILE A 148 -24.69 2.92 -2.66
C ILE A 148 -25.76 3.29 -1.64
N GLU A 149 -25.99 2.43 -0.65
CA GLU A 149 -27.00 2.68 0.41
C GLU A 149 -26.44 3.48 1.60
N HIS A 150 -25.15 3.81 1.62
CA HIS A 150 -24.47 4.59 2.67
C HIS A 150 -24.63 4.04 4.10
N ARG A 151 -24.80 2.71 4.26
CA ARG A 151 -24.92 2.10 5.58
C ARG A 151 -23.63 2.18 6.37
N SER A 152 -23.75 2.41 7.67
CA SER A 152 -22.60 2.47 8.57
C SER A 152 -22.02 1.08 8.88
N PHE A 153 -20.76 1.01 9.31
CA PHE A 153 -20.15 -0.26 9.75
C PHE A 153 -20.93 -0.92 10.90
N GLY A 154 -21.57 -0.12 11.76
CA GLY A 154 -22.39 -0.60 12.88
C GLY A 154 -23.69 -1.24 12.40
N GLU A 155 -24.39 -0.61 11.46
CA GLU A 155 -25.61 -1.17 10.85
C GLU A 155 -25.32 -2.46 10.09
N LEU A 156 -24.21 -2.49 9.33
CA LEU A 156 -23.78 -3.70 8.63
C LEU A 156 -23.37 -4.83 9.58
N ALA A 157 -22.74 -4.48 10.71
CA ALA A 157 -22.38 -5.46 11.74
C ALA A 157 -23.64 -6.12 12.33
N ILE A 158 -24.69 -5.33 12.61
CA ILE A 158 -25.97 -5.83 13.11
C ILE A 158 -26.66 -6.69 12.04
N PHE A 159 -26.76 -6.21 10.79
CA PHE A 159 -27.44 -6.91 9.71
C PHE A 159 -26.78 -8.26 9.36
N HIS A 160 -25.45 -8.31 9.35
CA HIS A 160 -24.68 -9.53 9.01
C HIS A 160 -24.31 -10.37 10.25
N ASN A 161 -24.85 -10.07 11.43
CA ASN A 161 -24.55 -10.74 12.70
C ASN A 161 -23.03 -10.91 12.94
N THR A 162 -22.26 -9.86 12.71
CA THR A 162 -20.81 -9.89 12.79
C THR A 162 -20.25 -8.62 13.44
N THR A 163 -18.92 -8.53 13.60
CA THR A 163 -18.29 -7.34 14.19
C THR A 163 -17.96 -6.31 13.12
N ALA A 164 -18.00 -5.03 13.48
CA ALA A 164 -17.61 -3.93 12.59
C ALA A 164 -16.19 -4.08 12.02
N GLU A 165 -15.28 -4.69 12.79
CA GLU A 165 -13.92 -4.99 12.33
C GLU A 165 -13.88 -6.07 11.25
N LYS A 166 -14.70 -7.12 11.38
CA LYS A 166 -14.85 -8.13 10.32
C LYS A 166 -15.46 -7.53 9.05
N ILE A 167 -16.44 -6.64 9.18
CA ILE A 167 -16.99 -5.89 8.04
C ILE A 167 -15.92 -5.03 7.36
N ARG A 168 -15.15 -4.24 8.14
CA ARG A 168 -14.06 -3.41 7.61
C ARG A 168 -13.03 -4.25 6.84
N ASN A 169 -12.66 -5.40 7.39
CA ASN A 169 -11.71 -6.31 6.75
C ASN A 169 -12.29 -6.93 5.46
N LYS A 170 -13.56 -7.35 5.46
CA LYS A 170 -14.26 -7.84 4.27
C LYS A 170 -14.34 -6.76 3.18
N LEU A 171 -14.73 -5.54 3.54
CA LEU A 171 -14.82 -4.41 2.61
C LEU A 171 -13.45 -4.05 2.02
N SER A 172 -12.40 -4.02 2.87
CA SER A 172 -11.03 -3.76 2.42
C SER A 172 -10.53 -4.82 1.43
N LYS A 173 -10.81 -6.11 1.70
CA LYS A 173 -10.47 -7.21 0.79
C LYS A 173 -11.24 -7.10 -0.53
N ALA A 174 -12.53 -6.81 -0.47
CA ALA A 174 -13.36 -6.67 -1.65
C ALA A 174 -12.91 -5.47 -2.52
N LYS A 175 -12.57 -4.32 -1.92
CA LYS A 175 -11.96 -3.17 -2.63
C LYS A 175 -10.67 -3.57 -3.33
N LYS A 176 -9.77 -4.29 -2.65
CA LYS A 176 -8.50 -4.75 -3.23
C LYS A 176 -8.70 -5.73 -4.39
N LYS A 177 -9.70 -6.62 -4.29
CA LYS A 177 -10.05 -7.61 -5.31
C LYS A 177 -10.59 -6.94 -6.57
N LEU A 178 -11.54 -6.00 -6.42
CA LEU A 178 -12.01 -5.15 -7.53
C LEU A 178 -10.83 -4.43 -8.19
N ALA A 179 -9.95 -3.86 -7.37
CA ALA A 179 -8.83 -3.10 -7.89
C ALA A 179 -7.92 -3.95 -8.78
N THR A 180 -7.59 -5.16 -8.33
CA THR A 180 -6.78 -6.08 -9.14
C THR A 180 -7.46 -6.59 -10.39
N GLN A 181 -8.78 -6.79 -10.38
CA GLN A 181 -9.49 -7.28 -11.57
C GLN A 181 -9.47 -6.22 -12.68
N ILE A 182 -9.71 -4.95 -12.33
CA ILE A 182 -9.72 -3.87 -13.31
C ILE A 182 -8.29 -3.60 -13.83
N ASP A 183 -7.29 -3.72 -12.98
CA ASP A 183 -5.88 -3.58 -13.35
C ASP A 183 -5.42 -4.71 -14.30
N GLN A 184 -5.89 -5.94 -14.08
CA GLN A 184 -5.63 -7.09 -14.96
C GLN A 184 -6.36 -7.00 -16.32
N THR A 185 -7.52 -6.34 -16.36
CA THR A 185 -8.32 -6.15 -17.59
C THR A 185 -7.79 -4.96 -18.42
N GLY A 186 -6.87 -4.16 -17.87
CA GLY A 186 -6.25 -3.01 -18.54
C GLY A 186 -4.96 -3.33 -19.32
N LEU A 187 -4.68 -4.60 -19.62
CA LEU A 187 -3.61 -5.05 -20.52
C LEU A 187 -4.13 -5.21 -21.95
#